data_AF-A0AAD7AW96-F1
#
_entry.id   AF-A0AAD7AW96-F1
#
_cell.length_a   1.000
_cell.length_b   1.000
_cell.length_c   1.000
_cell.angle_alpha   90.00
_cell.angle_beta   90.00
_cell.angle_gamma   90.00
#
_symmetry.space_group_name_H-M   'P 1'
#
loop_
_entity.id
_entity.type
_entity.pdbx_description
1 polymer ?
#
loop_
_entity_poly.entity_id
_entity_poly.type
_entity_poly.pdbx_seq_one_letter_code
_entity_poly.pdbx_strand_id
1 'polypeptide(L)'
;RTTNVITHAFAPGTLDTYGSGLLFYHCYCDARKIPEPQRAPASSDLIAACAASAAGNYAGGTVENYVAGRKYWKISWGGFPDVRAWHIIHGVPWVPNKAEFDAIIRGAIALQPPSASRKKRQPYTEEIIAAILAQLNPDVPLDAATGSCLKTGFYSRARVGEITVKTLQSFDPTVHVKPSDVRYE
;
A
#
# COMPACT_ATOMS: atom_id res chain seq x y z
N ARG A 1 -1.28 -12.15 -25.21
CA ARG A 1 0.17 -12.52 -25.17
C ARG A 1 1.01 -11.37 -24.60
N THR A 2 0.75 -10.11 -24.99
CA THR A 2 1.36 -8.90 -24.42
C THR A 2 0.85 -8.55 -23.00
N THR A 3 -0.46 -8.67 -22.75
CA THR A 3 -1.08 -8.51 -21.42
C THR A 3 -0.40 -9.36 -20.34
N ASN A 4 -0.19 -10.65 -20.60
CA ASN A 4 0.47 -11.57 -19.65
C ASN A 4 1.92 -11.16 -19.31
N VAL A 5 2.64 -10.51 -20.22
CA VAL A 5 4.00 -10.04 -19.94
C VAL A 5 3.96 -8.76 -19.10
N ILE A 6 3.05 -7.84 -19.43
CA ILE A 6 2.88 -6.58 -18.69
C ILE A 6 2.43 -6.83 -17.25
N THR A 7 1.57 -7.83 -17.01
CA THR A 7 1.14 -8.18 -15.65
C THR A 7 2.30 -8.62 -14.75
N HIS A 8 3.37 -9.19 -15.31
CA HIS A 8 4.58 -9.54 -14.54
C HIS A 8 5.43 -8.31 -14.16
N ALA A 9 5.16 -7.12 -14.72
CA ALA A 9 5.80 -5.88 -14.26
C ALA A 9 5.27 -5.40 -12.90
N PHE A 10 4.17 -5.98 -12.42
CA PHE A 10 3.55 -5.63 -11.14
C PHE A 10 3.69 -6.78 -10.13
N ALA A 11 4.09 -6.46 -8.90
CA ALA A 11 4.14 -7.46 -7.84
C ALA A 11 2.72 -7.97 -7.51
N PRO A 12 2.52 -9.26 -7.16
CA PRO A 12 1.19 -9.81 -6.90
C PRO A 12 0.38 -9.03 -5.84
N GLY A 13 1.01 -8.64 -4.73
CA GLY A 13 0.32 -7.84 -3.70
C GLY A 13 -0.04 -6.41 -4.14
N THR A 14 0.64 -5.89 -5.18
CA THR A 14 0.29 -4.62 -5.81
C THR A 14 -0.96 -4.77 -6.66
N LEU A 15 -1.11 -5.88 -7.41
CA LEU A 15 -2.30 -6.17 -8.20
C LEU A 15 -3.55 -6.32 -7.32
N ASP A 16 -3.44 -6.98 -6.16
CA ASP A 16 -4.54 -7.10 -5.19
C ASP A 16 -5.00 -5.73 -4.69
N THR A 17 -4.06 -4.81 -4.46
CA THR A 17 -4.37 -3.45 -4.03
C THR A 17 -5.00 -2.63 -5.17
N TYR A 18 -4.56 -2.85 -6.42
CA TYR A 18 -5.08 -2.13 -7.58
C TYR A 18 -6.55 -2.44 -7.88
N GLY A 19 -7.04 -3.61 -7.47
CA GLY A 19 -8.46 -3.94 -7.58
C GLY A 19 -9.37 -2.94 -6.85
N SER A 20 -8.93 -2.38 -5.72
CA SER A 20 -9.77 -1.51 -4.91
C SER A 20 -9.94 -0.10 -5.49
N GLY A 21 -8.89 0.52 -6.05
CA GLY A 21 -9.04 1.82 -6.69
C GLY A 21 -9.70 1.74 -8.07
N LEU A 22 -9.56 0.63 -8.79
CA LEU A 22 -10.34 0.38 -10.00
C LEU A 22 -11.84 0.24 -9.68
N LEU A 23 -12.18 -0.49 -8.61
CA LEU A 23 -13.56 -0.58 -8.11
C LEU A 23 -14.11 0.80 -7.73
N PHE A 24 -13.34 1.60 -6.98
CA PHE A 24 -13.73 2.96 -6.62
C PHE A 24 -14.05 3.81 -7.86
N TYR A 25 -13.21 3.75 -8.89
CA TYR A 25 -13.42 4.45 -10.15
C TYR A 25 -14.71 4.02 -10.87
N HIS A 26 -14.98 2.72 -10.94
CA HIS A 26 -16.21 2.22 -11.55
C HIS A 26 -17.45 2.61 -10.75
N CYS A 27 -17.41 2.48 -9.41
CA CYS A 27 -18.51 2.94 -8.55
C CYS A 27 -18.77 4.45 -8.70
N TYR A 28 -17.72 5.27 -8.83
CA TYR A 28 -17.84 6.70 -9.12
C TYR A 28 -18.56 6.94 -10.46
N CYS A 29 -18.18 6.20 -11.51
CA CYS A 29 -18.78 6.30 -12.83
C CYS A 29 -20.25 5.84 -12.83
N ASP A 30 -20.57 4.74 -12.14
CA ASP A 30 -21.92 4.21 -12.00
C ASP A 30 -22.84 5.21 -11.29
N ALA A 31 -22.38 5.79 -10.18
CA ALA A 31 -23.14 6.79 -9.42
C ALA A 31 -23.47 8.04 -10.26
N ARG A 32 -22.64 8.37 -11.25
CA ARG A 32 -22.83 9.49 -12.18
C ARG A 32 -23.42 9.10 -13.52
N LYS A 33 -23.80 7.82 -13.69
CA LYS A 33 -24.37 7.26 -14.91
C LYS A 33 -23.50 7.51 -16.15
N ILE A 34 -22.17 7.48 -15.97
CA ILE A 34 -21.23 7.65 -17.06
C ILE A 34 -21.28 6.38 -17.93
N PRO A 35 -21.61 6.50 -19.23
CA PRO A 35 -21.65 5.35 -20.14
C PRO A 35 -20.30 4.64 -20.19
N GLU A 36 -20.32 3.30 -20.27
CA GLU A 36 -19.10 2.48 -20.36
C GLU A 36 -18.12 2.92 -21.47
N PRO A 37 -18.57 3.32 -22.68
CA PRO A 37 -17.66 3.83 -23.72
C PRO A 37 -16.92 5.11 -23.34
N GLN A 38 -17.39 5.86 -22.34
CA GLN A 38 -16.74 7.07 -21.84
C GLN A 38 -15.79 6.81 -20.66
N ARG A 39 -15.76 5.56 -20.14
CA ARG A 39 -14.88 5.15 -19.03
C ARG A 39 -13.49 4.71 -19.53
N ALA A 40 -13.37 4.34 -20.79
CA ALA A 40 -12.13 3.87 -21.41
C ALA A 40 -12.08 4.25 -22.90
N PRO A 41 -11.15 5.11 -23.35
CA PRO A 41 -10.14 5.81 -22.55
C PRO A 41 -10.78 6.85 -21.63
N ALA A 42 -10.39 6.84 -20.35
CA ALA A 42 -10.85 7.82 -19.40
C ALA A 42 -10.30 9.22 -19.76
N SER A 43 -11.18 10.22 -19.86
CA SER A 43 -10.74 11.60 -20.08
C SER A 43 -10.01 12.17 -18.87
N SER A 44 -9.13 13.16 -19.08
CA SER A 44 -8.45 13.85 -17.99
C SER A 44 -9.45 14.42 -16.98
N ASP A 45 -10.51 15.05 -17.48
CA ASP A 45 -11.59 15.63 -16.66
C ASP A 45 -12.30 14.58 -15.80
N LEU A 46 -12.54 13.39 -16.35
CA LEU A 46 -13.18 12.30 -15.61
C LEU A 46 -12.28 11.78 -14.48
N ILE A 47 -11.00 11.59 -14.77
CA ILE A 47 -10.00 11.15 -13.78
C ILE A 47 -9.84 12.22 -12.69
N ALA A 48 -9.77 13.49 -13.08
CA ALA A 48 -9.72 14.66 -12.21
C ALA A 48 -10.95 14.76 -11.30
N ALA A 49 -12.15 14.66 -11.85
CA ALA A 49 -13.39 14.71 -11.11
C ALA A 49 -13.56 13.51 -10.16
N CYS A 50 -13.08 12.32 -10.56
CA CYS A 50 -13.02 11.15 -9.70
C CYS A 50 -12.06 11.38 -8.52
N ALA A 51 -10.86 11.88 -8.78
CA ALA A 51 -9.88 12.22 -7.73
C ALA A 51 -10.41 13.28 -6.77
N ALA A 52 -11.05 14.34 -7.28
CA ALA A 52 -11.65 15.38 -6.48
C ALA A 52 -12.77 14.84 -5.57
N SER A 53 -13.51 13.81 -5.99
CA SER A 53 -14.54 13.21 -5.13
C SER A 53 -14.00 12.41 -3.95
N ALA A 54 -12.74 11.94 -4.05
CA ALA A 54 -12.04 11.33 -2.92
C ALA A 54 -11.53 12.37 -1.92
N ALA A 55 -11.47 13.66 -2.29
CA ALA A 55 -11.08 14.75 -1.40
C ALA A 55 -12.06 14.88 -0.23
N GLY A 56 -11.54 15.04 0.99
CA GLY A 56 -12.34 15.25 2.21
C GLY A 56 -13.03 13.99 2.78
N ASN A 57 -13.27 12.96 1.97
CA ASN A 57 -13.93 11.71 2.41
C ASN A 57 -12.96 10.66 2.99
N TYR A 58 -11.67 10.78 2.68
CA TYR A 58 -10.63 9.84 3.13
C TYR A 58 -9.50 10.57 3.84
N ALA A 59 -8.80 9.87 4.75
CA ALA A 59 -7.58 10.35 5.40
C ALA A 59 -6.46 10.67 4.38
N GLY A 60 -5.56 11.60 4.72
CA GLY A 60 -4.45 12.04 3.85
C GLY A 60 -3.63 10.93 3.24
N GLY A 61 -3.20 9.99 4.09
CA GLY A 61 -2.46 8.83 3.63
C GLY A 61 -3.29 7.88 2.76
N THR A 62 -4.61 7.87 2.90
CA THR A 62 -5.52 7.06 2.07
C THR A 62 -5.69 7.69 0.70
N VAL A 63 -5.94 9.01 0.61
CA VAL A 63 -5.96 9.74 -0.67
C VAL A 63 -4.61 9.66 -1.38
N GLU A 64 -3.51 9.77 -0.64
CA GLU A 64 -2.16 9.62 -1.20
C GLU A 64 -1.91 8.19 -1.72
N ASN A 65 -2.39 7.15 -1.03
CA ASN A 65 -2.24 5.77 -1.50
C ASN A 65 -3.15 5.43 -2.68
N TYR A 66 -4.43 5.79 -2.64
CA TYR A 66 -5.39 5.52 -3.72
C TYR A 66 -5.12 6.35 -4.97
N VAL A 67 -4.68 7.60 -4.79
CA VAL A 67 -4.70 8.57 -5.87
C VAL A 67 -3.28 8.94 -6.35
N ALA A 68 -2.24 8.78 -5.52
CA ALA A 68 -0.88 9.17 -5.88
C ALA A 68 0.19 8.07 -5.78
N GLY A 69 -0.11 6.92 -5.17
CA GLY A 69 0.91 5.91 -4.83
C GLY A 69 1.98 6.45 -3.87
N ARG A 70 2.76 5.54 -3.27
CA ARG A 70 3.78 5.90 -2.26
C ARG A 70 4.73 7.01 -2.75
N LYS A 71 5.23 7.80 -1.79
CA LYS A 71 6.21 8.92 -1.89
C LYS A 71 7.33 8.81 -2.96
N TYR A 72 7.75 7.61 -3.37
CA TYR A 72 8.77 7.39 -4.41
C TYR A 72 8.22 7.41 -5.85
N TRP A 73 6.92 7.20 -6.05
CA TRP A 73 6.24 7.19 -7.35
C TRP A 73 5.72 8.59 -7.77
N LYS A 74 5.62 9.53 -6.81
CA LYS A 74 5.12 10.91 -6.99
C LYS A 74 5.80 11.72 -8.10
N ILE A 75 7.02 11.34 -8.50
CA ILE A 75 7.89 12.26 -9.24
C ILE A 75 7.73 12.11 -10.78
N SER A 76 7.16 11.01 -11.29
CA SER A 76 7.22 10.75 -12.73
C SER A 76 5.87 10.44 -13.41
N TRP A 77 4.79 10.17 -12.67
CA TRP A 77 3.76 9.28 -13.23
C TRP A 77 2.28 9.71 -13.13
N GLY A 78 1.98 10.85 -12.49
CA GLY A 78 0.68 11.54 -12.45
C GLY A 78 -0.58 10.70 -12.72
N GLY A 79 -1.30 10.29 -11.66
CA GLY A 79 -2.60 9.61 -11.81
C GLY A 79 -2.90 8.56 -10.75
N PHE A 80 -4.16 8.10 -10.72
CA PHE A 80 -4.60 6.88 -10.05
C PHE A 80 -3.79 5.69 -10.59
N PRO A 81 -2.88 5.08 -9.81
CA PRO A 81 -2.00 4.01 -10.29
C PRO A 81 -2.79 2.79 -10.77
N ASP A 82 -3.95 2.55 -10.17
CA ASP A 82 -4.82 1.40 -10.40
C ASP A 82 -5.53 1.49 -11.75
N VAL A 83 -6.22 2.61 -11.99
CA VAL A 83 -6.92 2.90 -13.25
C VAL A 83 -5.91 2.99 -14.40
N ARG A 84 -4.74 3.59 -14.14
CA ARG A 84 -3.65 3.65 -15.10
C ARG A 84 -3.11 2.27 -15.44
N ALA A 85 -2.83 1.43 -14.45
CA ALA A 85 -2.32 0.08 -14.66
C ALA A 85 -3.29 -0.73 -15.51
N TRP A 86 -4.60 -0.60 -15.26
CA TRP A 86 -5.62 -1.21 -16.10
C TRP A 86 -5.54 -0.71 -17.55
N HIS A 87 -5.48 0.61 -17.78
CA HIS A 87 -5.37 1.17 -19.13
C HIS A 87 -4.12 0.65 -19.87
N ILE A 88 -2.96 0.61 -19.19
CA ILE A 88 -1.70 0.10 -19.76
C ILE A 88 -1.79 -1.39 -20.09
N ILE A 89 -2.31 -2.21 -19.15
CA ILE A 89 -2.45 -3.66 -19.34
C ILE A 89 -3.35 -3.93 -20.55
N HIS A 90 -4.47 -3.20 -20.67
CA HIS A 90 -5.45 -3.39 -21.74
C HIS A 90 -5.12 -2.64 -23.04
N GLY A 91 -3.98 -1.93 -23.11
CA GLY A 91 -3.58 -1.18 -24.30
C GLY A 91 -4.47 0.03 -24.62
N VAL A 92 -5.19 0.53 -23.62
CA VAL A 92 -6.04 1.72 -23.73
C VAL A 92 -5.17 2.97 -23.50
N PRO A 93 -5.24 4.00 -24.35
CA PRO A 93 -4.46 5.22 -24.17
C PRO A 93 -4.68 5.85 -22.79
N TRP A 94 -3.58 6.24 -22.14
CA TRP A 94 -3.57 6.93 -20.85
C TRP A 94 -2.83 8.25 -20.99
N VAL A 95 -3.56 9.37 -21.11
CA VAL A 95 -2.99 10.70 -21.35
C VAL A 95 -3.59 11.73 -20.38
N PRO A 96 -3.40 11.58 -19.05
CA PRO A 96 -3.91 12.54 -18.09
C PRO A 96 -3.11 13.85 -18.13
N ASN A 97 -3.76 14.95 -17.79
CA ASN A 97 -3.07 16.20 -17.48
C ASN A 97 -2.40 16.09 -16.10
N LYS A 98 -1.11 15.76 -16.08
CA LYS A 98 -0.34 15.57 -14.85
C LYS A 98 -0.38 16.80 -13.93
N ALA A 99 -0.24 18.00 -14.48
CA ALA A 99 -0.17 19.22 -13.68
C ALA A 99 -1.49 19.53 -12.97
N GLU A 100 -2.59 19.36 -13.69
CA GLU A 100 -3.96 19.46 -13.15
C GLU A 100 -4.18 18.41 -12.07
N PHE A 101 -3.82 17.15 -12.34
CA PHE A 101 -3.97 16.07 -11.38
C PHE A 101 -3.17 16.33 -10.10
N ASP A 102 -1.90 16.72 -10.20
CA ASP A 102 -1.06 17.08 -9.05
C ASP A 102 -1.64 18.27 -8.25
N ALA A 103 -2.30 19.21 -8.92
CA ALA A 103 -3.00 20.31 -8.25
C ALA A 103 -4.24 19.83 -7.48
N ILE A 104 -5.05 18.95 -8.08
CA ILE A 104 -6.22 18.34 -7.43
C ILE A 104 -5.81 17.56 -6.18
N ILE A 105 -4.72 16.79 -6.25
CA ILE A 105 -4.22 16.04 -5.08
C ILE A 105 -3.78 16.97 -3.97
N ARG A 106 -3.04 18.03 -4.30
CA ARG A 106 -2.62 19.02 -3.30
C ARG A 106 -3.84 19.71 -2.67
N GLY A 107 -4.83 20.07 -3.48
CA GLY A 107 -6.10 20.62 -3.00
C GLY A 107 -6.86 19.65 -2.10
N ALA A 108 -6.95 18.37 -2.50
CA ALA A 108 -7.62 17.33 -1.74
C ALA A 108 -6.99 17.08 -0.37
N ILE A 109 -5.64 17.09 -0.30
CA ILE A 109 -4.90 16.99 0.96
C ILE A 109 -5.12 18.25 1.82
N ALA A 110 -5.13 19.43 1.21
CA ALA A 110 -5.35 20.69 1.93
C ALA A 110 -6.77 20.81 2.50
N LEU A 111 -7.77 20.25 1.83
CA LEU A 111 -9.18 20.24 2.25
C LEU A 111 -9.50 19.20 3.32
N GLN A 112 -8.55 18.33 3.69
CA GLN A 112 -8.81 17.32 4.70
C GLN A 112 -9.00 17.94 6.09
N PRO A 113 -10.02 17.51 6.84
CA PRO A 113 -10.18 17.99 8.20
C PRO A 113 -8.99 17.50 9.05
N PRO A 114 -8.52 18.28 10.03
CA PRO A 114 -7.44 17.87 10.91
C PRO A 114 -7.67 16.53 11.62
N SER A 115 -8.94 16.17 11.86
CA SER A 115 -9.37 14.87 12.42
C SER A 115 -9.06 13.67 11.52
N ALA A 116 -8.95 13.88 10.20
CA ALA A 116 -8.60 12.85 9.23
C ALA A 116 -7.07 12.60 9.15
N SER A 117 -6.26 13.45 9.78
CA SER A 117 -4.82 13.26 9.91
C SER A 117 -4.49 12.62 11.26
N ARG A 118 -3.93 11.41 11.25
CA ARG A 118 -3.41 10.81 12.49
C ARG A 118 -2.14 11.54 12.90
N LYS A 119 -2.10 12.01 14.15
CA LYS A 119 -0.86 12.50 14.78
C LYS A 119 0.23 11.44 14.62
N LYS A 120 1.47 11.88 14.40
CA LYS A 120 2.63 10.97 14.38
C LYS A 120 2.61 10.16 15.67
N ARG A 121 2.66 8.83 15.55
CA ARG A 121 2.79 7.94 16.71
C ARG A 121 4.16 8.17 17.34
N GLN A 122 4.23 8.08 18.66
CA GLN A 122 5.51 8.08 19.36
C GLN A 122 6.32 6.85 18.90
N PRO A 123 7.66 6.98 18.78
CA PRO A 123 8.50 5.84 18.47
C PRO A 123 8.42 4.82 19.61
N TYR A 124 8.65 3.55 19.28
CA TYR A 124 8.93 2.55 20.31
C TYR A 124 10.26 2.91 20.99
N THR A 125 10.28 2.87 22.31
CA THR A 125 11.49 3.06 23.12
C THR A 125 11.93 1.75 23.73
N GLU A 126 13.16 1.70 24.24
CA GLU A 126 13.69 0.51 24.90
C GLU A 126 12.87 0.12 26.12
N GLU A 127 12.33 1.10 26.86
CA GLU A 127 11.49 0.87 28.04
C GLU A 127 10.16 0.22 27.65
N ILE A 128 9.55 0.64 26.53
CA ILE A 128 8.33 0.02 26.02
C ILE A 128 8.61 -1.44 25.64
N ILE A 129 9.74 -1.69 24.99
CA ILE A 129 10.12 -3.06 24.58
C ILE A 129 10.40 -3.91 25.81
N ALA A 130 11.16 -3.41 26.78
CA ALA A 130 11.43 -4.11 28.03
C ALA A 130 10.12 -4.44 28.78
N ALA A 131 9.18 -3.50 28.84
CA ALA A 131 7.87 -3.72 29.45
C ALA A 131 7.04 -4.80 28.72
N ILE A 132 7.10 -4.86 27.39
CA ILE A 132 6.45 -5.92 26.60
C ILE A 132 7.13 -7.26 26.86
N LEU A 133 8.46 -7.32 26.79
CA LEU A 133 9.23 -8.55 27.00
C LEU A 133 9.01 -9.12 28.41
N ALA A 134 8.82 -8.28 29.43
CA ALA A 134 8.52 -8.72 30.79
C ALA A 134 7.17 -9.42 30.95
N GLN A 135 6.25 -9.26 30.00
CA GLN A 135 4.93 -9.92 29.99
C GLN A 135 4.92 -11.21 29.17
N LEU A 136 5.99 -11.50 28.43
CA LEU A 136 6.10 -12.70 27.59
C LEU A 136 6.73 -13.84 28.38
N ASN A 137 6.17 -15.04 28.26
CA ASN A 137 6.76 -16.22 28.89
C ASN A 137 7.77 -16.89 27.94
N PRO A 138 9.09 -16.89 28.25
CA PRO A 138 10.09 -17.51 27.38
C PRO A 138 9.94 -19.03 27.23
N ASP A 139 9.22 -19.70 28.13
CA ASP A 139 8.94 -21.14 28.03
C ASP A 139 7.83 -21.45 27.01
N VAL A 140 7.05 -20.45 26.59
CA VAL A 140 6.03 -20.59 25.55
C VAL A 140 6.68 -20.29 24.19
N PRO A 141 6.73 -21.25 23.24
CA PRO A 141 7.44 -21.06 21.97
C PRO A 141 6.97 -19.84 21.16
N LEU A 142 5.68 -19.51 21.21
CA LEU A 142 5.12 -18.34 20.53
C LEU A 142 5.63 -17.02 21.14
N ASP A 143 5.68 -16.94 22.45
CA ASP A 143 6.13 -15.75 23.20
C ASP A 143 7.63 -15.55 23.00
N ALA A 144 8.42 -16.64 23.08
CA ALA A 144 9.85 -16.62 22.78
C ALA A 144 10.14 -16.14 21.35
N ALA A 145 9.38 -16.63 20.37
CA ALA A 145 9.51 -16.20 18.97
C ALA A 145 9.09 -14.73 18.78
N THR A 146 7.99 -14.31 19.41
CA THR A 146 7.49 -12.93 19.36
C THR A 146 8.48 -11.95 19.98
N GLY A 147 9.03 -12.28 21.16
CA GLY A 147 10.05 -11.48 21.83
C GLY A 147 11.34 -11.40 21.01
N SER A 148 11.80 -12.51 20.44
CA SER A 148 12.96 -12.53 19.53
C SER A 148 12.75 -11.66 18.29
N CYS A 149 11.57 -11.75 17.66
CA CYS A 149 11.22 -10.90 16.50
C CYS A 149 11.18 -9.43 16.89
N LEU A 150 10.54 -9.08 18.01
CA LEU A 150 10.45 -7.70 18.49
C LEU A 150 11.83 -7.10 18.74
N LYS A 151 12.69 -7.84 19.45
CA LYS A 151 14.05 -7.40 19.79
C LYS A 151 14.90 -7.25 18.53
N THR A 152 14.89 -8.26 17.66
CA THR A 152 15.65 -8.24 16.41
C THR A 152 15.19 -7.10 15.52
N GLY A 153 13.88 -6.97 15.27
CA GLY A 153 13.31 -5.89 14.45
C GLY A 153 13.65 -4.49 14.96
N PHE A 154 13.62 -4.29 16.29
CA PHE A 154 13.98 -3.00 16.89
C PHE A 154 15.47 -2.66 16.69
N TYR A 155 16.38 -3.54 17.11
CA TYR A 155 17.82 -3.23 17.11
C TYR A 155 18.45 -3.26 15.70
N SER A 156 17.93 -4.09 14.80
CA SER A 156 18.39 -4.14 13.40
C SER A 156 17.70 -3.12 12.49
N ARG A 157 16.62 -2.48 12.96
CA ARG A 157 15.69 -1.68 12.14
C ARG A 157 15.08 -2.47 10.96
N ALA A 158 14.99 -3.79 11.10
CA ALA A 158 14.38 -4.66 10.09
C ALA A 158 12.86 -4.46 10.01
N ARG A 159 12.30 -4.72 8.84
CA ARG A 159 10.84 -4.79 8.66
C ARG A 159 10.32 -6.12 9.18
N VAL A 160 9.09 -6.13 9.69
CA VAL A 160 8.45 -7.37 10.19
C VAL A 160 8.49 -8.50 9.15
N GLY A 161 8.26 -8.19 7.87
CA GLY A 161 8.31 -9.19 6.80
C GLY A 161 9.71 -9.70 6.43
N GLU A 162 10.77 -9.13 6.98
CA GLU A 162 12.16 -9.62 6.79
C GLU A 162 12.53 -10.65 7.88
N ILE A 163 11.86 -10.60 9.03
CA ILE A 163 12.13 -11.46 10.20
C ILE A 163 11.01 -12.48 10.47
N THR A 164 9.90 -12.40 9.72
CA THR A 164 8.77 -13.32 9.81
C THR A 164 8.40 -13.88 8.46
N VAL A 165 7.73 -15.02 8.44
CA VAL A 165 7.16 -15.62 7.22
C VAL A 165 5.76 -15.08 6.96
N LYS A 166 5.40 -14.90 5.69
CA LYS A 166 4.10 -14.32 5.27
C LYS A 166 2.90 -15.13 5.75
N THR A 167 3.02 -16.46 5.77
CA THR A 167 1.98 -17.39 6.21
C THR A 167 2.61 -18.58 6.95
N LEU A 168 1.81 -19.33 7.71
CA LEU A 168 2.25 -20.56 8.37
C LEU A 168 2.81 -21.61 7.39
N GLN A 169 2.39 -21.57 6.12
CA GLN A 169 2.81 -22.51 5.06
C GLN A 169 4.03 -22.00 4.29
N SER A 170 4.46 -20.75 4.53
CA SER A 170 5.60 -20.14 3.81
C SER A 170 6.95 -20.48 4.43
N PHE A 171 7.01 -21.40 5.40
CA PHE A 171 8.24 -21.81 6.01
C PHE A 171 9.04 -22.74 5.09
N ASP A 172 10.16 -22.23 4.57
CA ASP A 172 11.15 -23.03 3.87
C ASP A 172 12.32 -23.43 4.82
N PRO A 173 12.51 -24.72 5.14
CA PRO A 173 13.59 -25.18 6.01
C PRO A 173 14.99 -25.02 5.40
N THR A 174 15.13 -24.74 4.10
CA THR A 174 16.43 -24.49 3.47
C THR A 174 16.90 -23.04 3.62
N VAL A 175 15.95 -22.11 3.82
CA VAL A 175 16.22 -20.67 3.93
C VAL A 175 16.04 -20.17 5.37
N HIS A 176 15.06 -20.71 6.10
CA HIS A 176 14.72 -20.25 7.45
C HIS A 176 15.37 -21.11 8.53
N VAL A 177 15.90 -20.43 9.54
CA VAL A 177 16.59 -21.02 10.69
C VAL A 177 15.62 -21.86 11.53
N LYS A 178 16.03 -23.09 11.86
CA LYS A 178 15.32 -24.00 12.77
C LYS A 178 16.06 -24.10 14.11
N PRO A 179 15.38 -24.50 15.19
CA PRO A 179 16.06 -24.84 16.45
C PRO A 179 17.16 -25.89 16.28
N SER A 180 17.00 -26.84 15.34
CA SER A 180 18.02 -27.84 14.99
C SER A 180 19.29 -27.27 14.37
N ASP A 181 19.24 -26.04 13.86
CA ASP A 181 20.35 -25.40 13.15
C ASP A 181 21.28 -24.65 14.12
N VAL A 182 20.86 -24.46 15.38
CA VAL A 182 21.64 -23.83 16.44
C VAL A 182 22.77 -24.78 16.87
N ARG A 183 24.02 -24.31 16.74
CA ARG A 183 25.20 -25.02 17.24
C ARG A 183 25.63 -24.36 18.56
N TYR A 184 25.81 -25.17 19.58
CA TYR A 184 26.45 -24.73 20.82
C TYR A 184 27.97 -24.90 20.63
N GLU A 185 28.70 -23.78 20.75
CA GLU A 185 30.16 -23.79 20.92
C GLU A 185 30.53 -23.98 22.38
#